data_AF-A0A8I6RH71-F1
#
_entry.id   AF-A0A8I6RH71-F1
#
_cell.length_a   1.000
_cell.length_b   1.000
_cell.length_c   1.000
_cell.angle_alpha   90.00
_cell.angle_beta   90.00
_cell.angle_gamma   90.00
#
_symmetry.space_group_name_H-M   'P 1'
#
loop_
_entity.id
_entity.type
_entity.pdbx_description
1 polymer ?
#
loop_
_entity_poly.entity_id
_entity_poly.type
_entity_poly.pdbx_seq_one_letter_code
_entity_poly.pdbx_strand_id
1 'polypeptide(L)'
;MRNACFFSFLLLSALTVTAEPAGVVQALLEGTFGTPLFYRTQTVKFDSEVAKRRNPEFEAIHGHHSEYLIERFGLGEDGRQAERLQKQRQRDAQLYTNNY
;
A
#
# COMPACT_ATOMS: atom_id res chain seq x y z
N MET A 1 -19.88 -57.44 14.66
CA MET A 1 -19.58 -56.13 15.28
C MET A 1 -18.11 -55.68 15.16
N ARG A 2 -17.16 -56.54 14.75
CA ARG A 2 -15.71 -56.22 14.71
C ARG A 2 -15.25 -55.34 13.53
N ASN A 3 -16.06 -55.23 12.47
CA ASN A 3 -15.69 -54.56 11.21
C ASN A 3 -16.18 -53.09 11.14
N ALA A 4 -17.10 -52.68 12.02
CA ALA A 4 -17.63 -51.31 12.07
C ALA A 4 -16.61 -50.32 12.67
N CYS A 5 -15.85 -50.75 13.69
CA CYS A 5 -14.84 -49.91 14.33
C CYS A 5 -13.59 -49.70 13.45
N PHE A 6 -13.25 -50.66 12.58
CA PHE A 6 -12.14 -50.50 11.64
C PHE A 6 -12.46 -49.49 10.54
N PHE A 7 -13.69 -49.47 10.05
CA PHE A 7 -14.15 -48.50 9.07
C PHE A 7 -14.28 -47.08 9.65
N SER A 8 -14.69 -46.94 10.92
CA SER A 8 -14.77 -45.63 11.56
C SER A 8 -13.39 -45.02 11.87
N PHE A 9 -12.38 -45.85 12.16
CA PHE A 9 -11.01 -45.39 12.38
C PHE A 9 -10.33 -44.97 11.07
N LEU A 10 -10.59 -45.68 9.97
CA LEU A 10 -10.07 -45.35 8.64
C LEU A 10 -10.67 -44.04 8.09
N LEU A 11 -11.96 -43.79 8.34
CA LEU A 11 -12.63 -42.54 7.96
C LEU A 11 -12.11 -41.33 8.76
N LEU A 12 -11.72 -41.53 10.03
CA LEU A 12 -11.17 -40.46 10.87
C LEU A 12 -9.74 -40.08 10.46
N SER A 13 -8.93 -41.04 10.00
CA SER A 13 -7.59 -40.77 9.46
C SER A 13 -7.59 -40.05 8.11
N ALA A 14 -8.65 -40.18 7.31
CA ALA A 14 -8.79 -39.45 6.05
C ALA A 14 -9.21 -37.98 6.27
N LEU A 15 -9.67 -37.62 7.47
CA LEU A 15 -10.14 -36.27 7.82
C LEU A 15 -9.05 -35.38 8.40
N THR A 16 -7.82 -35.87 8.58
CA THR A 16 -6.66 -35.00 8.83
C THR A 16 -6.25 -34.37 7.51
N VAL A 17 -6.98 -33.30 7.17
CA VAL A 17 -6.56 -32.30 6.19
C VAL A 17 -5.09 -32.00 6.44
N THR A 18 -4.27 -32.20 5.41
CA THR A 18 -2.88 -31.75 5.37
C THR A 18 -2.88 -30.24 5.47
N ALA A 19 -2.83 -29.73 6.69
CA ALA A 19 -2.43 -28.36 6.96
C ALA A 19 -0.96 -28.28 6.56
N GLU A 20 -0.72 -27.99 5.27
CA GLU A 20 0.59 -27.58 4.78
C GLU A 20 1.09 -26.47 5.71
N PRO A 21 2.27 -26.61 6.33
CA PRO A 21 2.83 -25.54 7.12
C PRO A 21 3.06 -24.37 6.15
N ALA A 22 2.24 -23.33 6.27
CA ALA A 22 2.41 -22.09 5.54
C ALA A 22 3.89 -21.69 5.67
N GLY A 23 4.64 -21.80 4.57
CA GLY A 23 6.08 -21.55 4.58
C GLY A 23 6.36 -20.15 5.11
N VAL A 24 7.59 -19.89 5.57
CA VAL A 24 7.99 -18.58 6.16
C VAL A 24 7.56 -17.40 5.28
N VAL A 25 7.59 -17.56 3.95
CA VAL A 25 7.13 -16.57 2.97
C VAL A 25 5.63 -16.27 3.14
N GLN A 26 4.80 -17.29 3.31
CA GLN A 26 3.36 -17.14 3.46
C GLN A 26 2.99 -16.54 4.82
N ALA A 27 3.68 -16.93 5.89
CA ALA A 27 3.54 -16.29 7.21
C ALA A 27 3.93 -14.80 7.19
N LEU A 28 4.99 -14.45 6.44
CA LEU A 28 5.41 -13.05 6.26
C LEU A 28 4.38 -12.24 5.46
N LEU A 29 3.86 -12.81 4.37
CA LEU A 29 2.84 -12.15 3.55
C LEU A 29 1.56 -11.90 4.35
N GLU A 30 1.08 -12.90 5.10
CA GLU A 30 -0.11 -12.77 5.94
C GLU A 30 0.10 -11.79 7.10
N GLY A 31 1.30 -11.75 7.70
CA GLY A 31 1.63 -10.78 8.75
C GLY A 31 1.76 -9.34 8.22
N THR A 32 2.21 -9.16 6.98
CA THR A 32 2.45 -7.82 6.40
C THR A 32 1.20 -7.25 5.76
N PHE A 33 0.46 -8.05 5.00
CA PHE A 33 -0.71 -7.60 4.24
C PHE A 33 -2.03 -7.92 4.96
N GLY A 34 -2.01 -8.71 6.03
CA GLY A 34 -3.20 -9.30 6.63
C GLY A 34 -3.69 -10.49 5.80
N THR A 35 -4.50 -11.36 6.41
CA THR A 35 -5.13 -12.47 5.68
C THR A 35 -6.18 -11.93 4.70
N PRO A 36 -6.30 -12.49 3.49
CA PRO A 36 -7.22 -12.01 2.45
C PRO A 36 -8.70 -12.08 2.86
N LEU A 37 -9.01 -12.77 3.96
CA LEU A 37 -10.33 -12.81 4.58
C LEU A 37 -10.85 -11.42 4.98
N PHE A 38 -9.95 -10.49 5.32
CA PHE A 38 -10.30 -9.14 5.78
C PHE A 38 -10.12 -8.06 4.72
N TYR A 39 -9.79 -8.44 3.47
CA TYR A 39 -9.65 -7.47 2.39
C TYR A 39 -11.03 -6.93 2.04
N ARG A 40 -11.31 -5.71 2.51
CA ARG A 40 -12.51 -5.00 2.12
C ARG A 40 -12.28 -4.39 0.74
N THR A 41 -13.03 -4.86 -0.25
CA THR A 41 -13.10 -4.18 -1.54
C THR A 41 -13.64 -2.77 -1.32
N GLN A 42 -12.77 -1.77 -1.48
CA GLN A 42 -13.14 -0.37 -1.38
C GLN A 42 -13.16 0.23 -2.79
N THR A 43 -14.34 0.65 -3.23
CA THR A 43 -14.47 1.42 -4.46
C THR A 43 -14.26 2.89 -4.13
N VAL A 44 -13.10 3.42 -4.46
CA VAL A 44 -12.84 4.86 -4.39
C VAL A 44 -13.35 5.50 -5.68
N LYS A 45 -14.30 6.44 -5.56
CA LYS A 45 -14.67 7.29 -6.70
C LYS A 45 -13.54 8.29 -6.91
N PHE A 46 -12.65 7.99 -7.86
CA PHE A 46 -11.60 8.91 -8.25
C PHE A 46 -12.22 10.12 -8.96
N ASP A 47 -12.06 11.30 -8.38
CA ASP A 47 -12.46 12.59 -8.95
C ASP A 47 -11.19 13.39 -9.22
N SER A 48 -10.80 13.50 -10.49
CA SER A 48 -9.59 14.21 -10.91
C SER A 48 -9.64 15.71 -10.61
N GLU A 49 -10.83 16.27 -10.41
CA GLU A 49 -11.04 17.70 -10.19
C GLU A 49 -11.20 18.06 -8.70
N VAL A 50 -11.21 17.06 -7.82
CA VAL A 50 -11.39 17.27 -6.37
C VAL A 50 -10.32 18.19 -5.79
N ALA A 51 -9.09 18.11 -6.30
CA ALA A 51 -7.98 18.95 -5.88
C ALA A 51 -8.22 20.42 -6.23
N LYS A 52 -8.62 20.72 -7.48
CA LYS A 52 -8.92 22.09 -7.91
C LYS A 52 -10.10 22.67 -7.12
N ARG A 53 -11.13 21.88 -6.88
CA ARG A 53 -12.33 22.31 -6.14
C ARG A 53 -12.06 22.60 -4.67
N ARG A 54 -11.14 21.85 -4.03
CA ARG A 54 -10.78 22.03 -2.62
C ARG A 54 -9.63 23.02 -2.39
N ASN A 55 -8.96 23.46 -3.45
CA ASN A 55 -7.85 24.38 -3.35
C ASN A 55 -8.20 25.69 -2.61
N PRO A 56 -9.38 26.33 -2.82
CA PRO A 56 -9.74 27.53 -2.06
C PRO A 56 -9.90 27.27 -0.55
N GLU A 57 -10.45 26.11 -0.16
CA GLU A 57 -10.58 25.72 1.26
C GLU A 57 -9.20 25.45 1.88
N PHE A 58 -8.31 24.81 1.12
CA PHE A 58 -6.94 24.55 1.53
C PHE A 58 -6.14 25.85 1.71
N GLU A 59 -6.25 26.79 0.76
CA GLU A 59 -5.62 28.11 0.84
C GLU A 59 -6.18 28.96 1.99
N ALA A 60 -7.48 28.86 2.29
CA ALA A 60 -8.07 29.56 3.42
C ALA A 60 -7.50 29.09 4.78
N ILE A 61 -7.13 27.80 4.89
CA ILE A 61 -6.57 27.22 6.12
C ILE A 61 -5.03 27.38 6.17
N HIS A 62 -4.34 27.21 5.05
CA HIS A 62 -2.89 27.08 4.98
C HIS A 62 -2.18 28.27 4.32
N GLY A 63 -2.94 29.25 3.81
CA GLY A 63 -2.43 30.37 3.05
C GLY A 63 -2.33 30.08 1.55
N HIS A 64 -2.43 31.15 0.75
CA HIS A 64 -2.40 31.11 -0.72
C HIS A 64 -1.09 30.54 -1.30
N HIS A 65 0.01 30.60 -0.53
CA HIS A 65 1.31 30.05 -0.91
C HIS A 65 1.58 28.67 -0.31
N SER A 66 0.57 27.95 0.14
CA SER A 66 0.74 26.63 0.75
C SER A 66 1.46 25.64 -0.17
N GLU A 67 1.22 25.64 -1.49
CA GLU A 67 1.99 24.85 -2.45
C GLU A 67 3.48 25.23 -2.47
N TYR A 68 3.78 26.54 -2.53
CA TYR A 68 5.14 27.07 -2.43
C TYR A 68 5.78 26.77 -1.07
N LEU A 69 5.00 26.76 0.01
CA LEU A 69 5.45 26.40 1.35
C LEU A 69 5.72 24.90 1.46
N ILE A 70 4.93 24.04 0.81
CA ILE A 70 5.17 22.59 0.74
C ILE A 70 6.45 22.32 -0.06
N GLU A 71 6.64 22.96 -1.21
CA GLU A 71 7.88 22.88 -1.98
C GLU A 71 9.07 23.36 -1.14
N ARG A 72 8.93 24.51 -0.46
CA ARG A 72 9.95 25.06 0.44
C ARG A 72 10.24 24.15 1.64
N PHE A 73 9.24 23.48 2.21
CA PHE A 73 9.45 22.47 3.26
C PHE A 73 10.22 21.26 2.72
N GLY A 74 9.86 20.76 1.53
CA GLY A 74 10.58 19.66 0.88
C GLY A 74 12.03 20.02 0.51
N LEU A 75 12.28 21.27 0.16
CA LEU A 75 13.61 21.81 -0.15
C LEU A 75 14.38 22.31 1.07
N GLY A 76 13.75 22.40 2.26
CA GLY A 76 14.32 22.85 3.53
C GLY A 76 14.85 24.29 3.58
N GLU A 77 15.19 24.77 4.78
CA GLU A 77 15.70 26.13 5.02
C GLU A 77 17.15 26.12 5.54
N ASP A 78 18.05 25.49 4.79
CA ASP A 78 19.48 25.37 5.15
C ASP A 78 20.43 26.03 4.13
N GLY A 79 19.89 26.74 3.14
CA GLY A 79 20.65 27.39 2.06
C GLY A 79 21.03 26.47 0.89
N ARG A 80 20.66 25.18 0.94
CA ARG A 80 20.96 24.19 -0.12
C ARG A 80 19.75 23.83 -0.97
N GLN A 81 18.77 24.72 -1.06
CA GLN A 81 17.52 24.47 -1.77
C GLN A 81 17.74 24.22 -3.26
N ALA A 82 18.63 25.01 -3.89
CA ALA A 82 18.92 24.91 -5.31
C ALA A 82 19.51 23.53 -5.70
N GLU A 83 20.43 23.01 -4.89
CA GLU A 83 21.03 21.69 -5.12
C GLU A 83 19.99 20.57 -5.00
N ARG A 84 19.09 20.67 -4.01
CA ARG A 84 18.01 19.69 -3.81
C ARG A 84 16.98 19.75 -4.92
N LEU A 85 16.61 20.94 -5.37
CA LEU A 85 15.70 21.14 -6.49
C LEU A 85 16.30 20.57 -7.78
N GLN A 86 17.58 20.80 -8.04
CA GLN A 86 18.27 20.23 -9.20
C GLN A 86 18.26 18.69 -9.18
N LYS A 87 18.55 18.08 -8.01
CA LYS A 87 18.48 16.61 -7.85
C LYS A 87 17.08 16.06 -8.06
N GLN A 88 16.04 16.77 -7.60
CA GLN A 88 14.64 16.39 -7.85
C GLN A 88 14.32 16.44 -9.35
N ARG A 89 14.66 17.53 -10.04
CA ARG A 89 14.44 17.66 -11.50
C ARG A 89 15.15 16.59 -12.32
N GLN A 90 16.38 16.22 -11.94
CA GLN A 90 17.11 15.13 -12.59
C GLN A 90 16.41 13.78 -12.41
N ARG A 91 15.91 13.51 -11.21
CA ARG A 91 15.14 12.29 -10.92
C ARG A 91 13.86 12.25 -11.75
N ASP A 92 13.14 13.35 -11.81
CA ASP A 92 11.86 13.42 -12.53
C ASP A 92 12.08 13.26 -14.04
N ALA A 93 13.11 13.90 -14.60
CA ALA A 93 13.48 13.71 -16.00
C ALA A 93 13.83 12.25 -16.34
N GLN A 94 14.52 11.54 -15.44
CA GLN A 94 14.82 10.12 -15.60
C GLN A 94 13.53 9.27 -15.58
N LEU A 95 12.54 9.62 -14.76
CA LEU A 95 11.25 8.92 -14.72
C LEU A 95 10.47 9.11 -16.03
N TYR A 96 10.49 10.29 -16.64
CA TYR A 96 9.81 10.52 -17.93
C TYR A 96 10.50 9.82 -19.11
N THR A 97 11.82 9.65 -19.06
CA THR A 97 12.58 9.02 -20.15
C THR A 97 12.43 7.50 -20.18
N ASN A 98 12.26 6.84 -19.03
CA ASN A 98 12.17 5.38 -18.94
C ASN A 98 10.76 4.80 -19.17
N ASN A 99 9.76 5.65 -19.43
CA ASN A 99 8.37 5.25 -19.69
C ASN A 99 7.97 5.34 -21.17
N TYR A 100 8.94 5.53 -22.07
CA TYR A 100 8.79 5.47 -23.54
C TYR A 100 9.86 4.58 -24.16
#